data_AF-A0AAN6JAU6-F1
#
_entry.id   AF-A0AAN6JAU6-F1
#
_cell.length_a   1.000
_cell.length_b   1.000
_cell.length_c   1.000
_cell.angle_alpha   90.00
_cell.angle_beta   90.00
_cell.angle_gamma   90.00
#
_symmetry.space_group_name_H-M   'P 1'
#
loop_
_entity.id
_entity.type
_entity.pdbx_description
1 polymer ?
#
loop_
_entity_poly.entity_id
_entity_poly.type
_entity_poly.pdbx_seq_one_letter_code
_entity_poly.pdbx_strand_id
1 'polypeptide(L)'
;MSSLRGIQQPELSKKLYKLIKTENHQVSAYETASRESQSVASQLSEWGETQDDAVSDISDKLGVLLAEIAEQEDLFAQHLEDSRGVLKQIRNTESSVQPTRNHKTKIQDEIQKLKYKEPTSPKLVTLEQELVRAEAQSLVAEAQLTNVTRQKFKEAYDLHTAAIIERAEKQIMLAQQARRLVNLLDDTPTVPGEERAPFENSEAAREVLNDAEAGLRNYSPSIEPIHSAAGRLGVNAMPGSIEQEAAQPRIMQQAEEIVQSPQQQETVGRGGQVPYYSTSETTYVAA
;
A
#
# COMPACT_ATOMS: atom_id res chain seq x y z
N MET A 1 -1.98 35.69 -10.15
CA MET A 1 -0.58 35.25 -9.94
C MET A 1 -0.55 34.22 -8.81
N SER A 2 -0.44 32.94 -9.14
CA SER A 2 0.24 31.92 -8.31
C SER A 2 0.43 30.65 -9.17
N SER A 3 1.70 30.39 -9.51
CA SER A 3 2.34 29.21 -10.14
C SER A 3 1.57 28.31 -11.12
N LEU A 4 1.79 28.53 -12.42
CA LEU A 4 1.61 27.56 -13.53
C LEU A 4 2.80 26.57 -13.64
N ARG A 5 3.62 26.42 -12.60
CA ARG A 5 4.59 25.35 -12.47
C ARG A 5 4.15 24.43 -11.33
N GLY A 6 3.03 23.74 -11.53
CA GLY A 6 2.85 22.46 -10.86
C GLY A 6 4.03 21.59 -11.31
N ILE A 7 4.84 21.12 -10.36
CA ILE A 7 5.93 20.17 -10.63
C ILE A 7 5.31 19.04 -11.45
N GLN A 8 5.59 19.04 -12.75
CA GLN A 8 5.03 18.07 -13.67
C GLN A 8 5.67 16.75 -13.27
N GLN A 9 4.90 15.90 -12.57
CA GLN A 9 5.42 14.63 -12.08
C GLN A 9 5.99 13.82 -13.24
N PRO A 10 7.15 13.17 -13.05
CA PRO A 10 7.67 12.22 -14.02
C PRO A 10 6.56 11.27 -14.49
N GLU A 11 6.42 11.10 -15.81
CA GLU A 11 5.34 10.30 -16.41
C GLU A 11 5.21 8.91 -15.77
N LEU A 12 6.35 8.27 -15.46
CA LEU A 12 6.41 6.98 -14.80
C LEU A 12 5.66 6.96 -13.46
N SER A 13 5.88 7.98 -12.63
CA SER A 13 5.36 8.06 -11.26
C SER A 13 3.89 8.48 -11.13
N LYS A 14 3.27 8.97 -12.22
CA LYS A 14 1.92 9.57 -12.17
C LYS A 14 0.85 8.57 -11.72
N LYS A 15 0.93 7.33 -12.19
CA LYS A 15 -0.07 6.29 -11.88
C LYS A 15 0.01 5.92 -10.39
N LEU A 16 1.21 5.64 -9.90
CA LEU A 16 1.42 5.30 -8.50
C LEU A 16 1.12 6.48 -7.57
N TYR A 17 1.43 7.71 -7.98
CA TYR A 17 1.01 8.89 -7.24
C TYR A 17 -0.51 9.00 -7.10
N LYS A 18 -1.26 8.72 -8.18
CA LYS A 18 -2.74 8.71 -8.11
C LYS A 18 -3.22 7.65 -7.13
N LEU A 19 -2.64 6.45 -7.14
CA LEU A 19 -2.96 5.39 -6.19
C LEU A 19 -2.71 5.84 -4.74
N ILE A 20 -1.49 6.31 -4.43
CA ILE A 20 -1.10 6.82 -3.11
C ILE A 20 -2.03 7.97 -2.65
N LYS A 21 -2.48 8.82 -3.57
CA LYS A 21 -3.42 9.89 -3.25
C LYS A 21 -4.80 9.33 -2.91
N THR A 22 -5.29 8.33 -3.64
CA THR A 22 -6.56 7.66 -3.32
C THR A 22 -6.49 6.94 -1.98
N GLU A 23 -5.41 6.20 -1.70
CA GLU A 23 -5.21 5.54 -0.40
C GLU A 23 -5.19 6.54 0.77
N ASN A 24 -4.68 7.76 0.57
CA ASN A 24 -4.78 8.80 1.59
C ASN A 24 -6.22 9.14 1.95
N HIS A 25 -7.11 9.21 0.95
CA HIS A 25 -8.54 9.44 1.22
C HIS A 25 -9.18 8.23 1.91
N GLN A 26 -8.73 7.02 1.58
CA GLN A 26 -9.19 5.79 2.24
C GLN A 26 -8.79 5.78 3.73
N VAL A 27 -7.53 6.09 4.05
CA VAL A 27 -7.06 6.24 5.45
C VAL A 27 -7.92 7.25 6.19
N SER A 28 -8.10 8.47 5.65
CA SER A 28 -8.94 9.49 6.29
C SER A 28 -10.41 9.08 6.44
N ALA A 29 -10.94 8.25 5.55
CA ALA A 29 -12.29 7.71 5.67
C ALA A 29 -12.40 6.76 6.86
N TYR A 30 -11.41 5.89 7.09
CA TYR A 30 -11.37 5.00 8.24
C TYR A 30 -11.14 5.74 9.57
N GLU A 31 -10.25 6.74 9.60
CA GLU A 31 -10.09 7.61 10.78
C GLU A 31 -11.42 8.32 11.13
N THR A 32 -12.18 8.74 10.12
CA THR A 32 -13.50 9.35 10.32
C THR A 32 -14.50 8.32 10.82
N ALA A 33 -14.55 7.14 10.21
CA ALA A 33 -15.43 6.06 10.63
C ALA A 33 -15.17 5.65 12.08
N SER A 34 -13.90 5.58 12.52
CA SER A 34 -13.53 5.32 13.91
C SER A 34 -14.11 6.39 14.86
N ARG A 35 -13.87 7.68 14.57
CA ARG A 35 -14.39 8.78 15.41
C ARG A 35 -15.92 8.78 15.51
N GLU A 36 -16.61 8.58 14.40
CA GLU A 36 -18.07 8.51 14.40
C GLU A 36 -18.56 7.26 15.17
N SER A 37 -17.88 6.12 15.04
CA SER A 37 -18.21 4.90 15.78
C SER A 37 -18.00 5.08 17.30
N GLN A 38 -16.96 5.79 17.72
CA GLN A 38 -16.77 6.16 19.13
C GLN A 38 -17.91 7.07 19.64
N SER A 39 -18.35 8.02 18.81
CA SER A 39 -19.48 8.89 19.14
C SER A 39 -20.78 8.08 19.31
N VAL A 40 -21.03 7.14 18.39
CA VAL A 40 -22.19 6.21 18.49
C VAL A 40 -22.12 5.38 19.76
N ALA A 41 -20.95 4.85 20.11
CA ALA A 41 -20.76 4.07 21.34
C ALA A 41 -21.09 4.89 22.59
N SER A 42 -20.57 6.12 22.68
CA SER A 42 -20.85 7.03 23.80
C SER A 42 -22.33 7.42 23.88
N GLN A 43 -22.95 7.75 22.75
CA GLN A 43 -24.36 8.14 22.71
C GLN A 43 -25.29 6.98 23.05
N LEU A 44 -24.91 5.74 22.72
CA LEU A 44 -25.67 4.55 23.09
C LEU A 44 -25.72 4.37 24.61
N SER A 45 -24.57 4.50 25.28
CA SER A 45 -24.50 4.43 26.74
C SER A 45 -25.35 5.53 27.38
N GLU A 46 -25.19 6.78 26.93
CA GLU A 46 -25.97 7.93 27.44
C GLU A 46 -27.48 7.77 27.24
N TRP A 47 -27.91 7.34 26.04
CA TRP A 47 -29.33 7.13 25.74
C TRP A 47 -29.95 6.03 26.62
N GLY A 48 -29.19 4.98 26.92
CA GLY A 48 -29.70 3.83 27.64
C GLY A 48 -29.82 4.02 29.15
N GLU A 49 -29.28 5.12 29.71
CA GLU A 49 -29.49 5.53 31.11
C GLU A 49 -30.98 5.86 31.38
N THR A 50 -31.78 4.81 31.55
CA THR A 50 -33.23 4.86 31.72
C THR A 50 -33.63 4.24 33.05
N GLN A 51 -34.94 4.20 33.33
CA GLN A 51 -35.48 3.50 34.51
C GLN A 51 -35.55 1.97 34.32
N ASP A 52 -35.24 1.47 33.12
CA ASP A 52 -35.14 0.05 32.85
C ASP A 52 -33.69 -0.40 33.09
N ASP A 53 -33.47 -1.02 34.24
CA ASP A 53 -32.14 -1.49 34.68
C ASP A 53 -31.50 -2.45 33.65
N ALA A 54 -32.29 -3.26 32.94
CA ALA A 54 -31.78 -4.18 31.93
C ALA A 54 -31.26 -3.42 30.71
N VAL A 55 -32.03 -2.46 30.21
CA VAL A 55 -31.62 -1.62 29.08
C VAL A 55 -30.40 -0.79 29.46
N SER A 56 -30.39 -0.20 30.65
CA SER A 56 -29.28 0.62 31.14
C SER A 56 -27.98 -0.15 31.29
N ASP A 57 -28.03 -1.37 31.86
CA ASP A 57 -26.82 -2.17 32.06
C ASP A 57 -26.26 -2.71 30.73
N ILE A 58 -27.15 -3.11 29.83
CA ILE A 58 -26.79 -3.66 28.51
C ILE A 58 -26.26 -2.58 27.58
N SER A 59 -26.89 -1.40 27.53
CA SER A 59 -26.44 -0.29 26.67
C SER A 59 -25.06 0.23 27.06
N ASP A 60 -24.78 0.34 28.36
CA ASP A 60 -23.48 0.77 28.87
C ASP A 60 -22.36 -0.18 28.41
N LYS A 61 -22.55 -1.48 28.66
CA LYS A 61 -21.58 -2.52 28.28
C LYS A 61 -21.47 -2.69 26.76
N LEU A 62 -22.57 -2.49 26.03
CA LEU A 62 -22.55 -2.51 24.57
C LEU A 62 -21.77 -1.31 24.02
N GLY A 63 -21.91 -0.14 24.65
CA GLY A 63 -21.08 1.03 24.37
C GLY A 63 -19.58 0.73 24.52
N VAL A 64 -19.18 0.04 25.59
CA VAL A 64 -17.76 -0.38 25.77
C VAL A 64 -17.28 -1.27 24.61
N LEU A 65 -18.06 -2.28 24.20
CA LEU A 65 -17.67 -3.17 23.09
C LEU A 65 -17.64 -2.44 21.74
N LEU A 66 -18.58 -1.53 21.49
CA LEU A 66 -18.60 -0.72 20.26
C LEU A 66 -17.44 0.28 20.21
N ALA A 67 -17.08 0.86 21.36
CA ALA A 67 -15.91 1.74 21.48
C ALA A 67 -14.61 0.99 21.17
N GLU A 68 -14.49 -0.25 21.64
CA GLU A 68 -13.34 -1.10 21.32
C GLU A 68 -13.29 -1.47 19.83
N ILE A 69 -14.45 -1.76 19.19
CA ILE A 69 -14.52 -1.97 17.73
C ILE A 69 -14.03 -0.72 16.98
N ALA A 70 -14.39 0.47 17.47
CA ALA A 70 -13.96 1.73 16.88
C ALA A 70 -12.44 1.97 17.03
N GLU A 71 -11.84 1.55 18.15
CA GLU A 71 -10.39 1.57 18.35
C GLU A 71 -9.66 0.66 17.35
N GLN A 72 -10.19 -0.55 17.11
CA GLN A 72 -9.63 -1.44 16.08
C GLN A 72 -9.71 -0.84 14.67
N GLU A 73 -10.69 0.04 14.41
CA GLU A 73 -10.80 0.78 13.15
C GLU A 73 -9.72 1.88 13.01
N ASP A 74 -9.37 2.56 14.11
CA ASP A 74 -8.29 3.56 14.12
C ASP A 74 -6.93 2.91 13.91
N LEU A 75 -6.64 1.82 14.63
CA LEU A 75 -5.42 1.02 14.45
C LEU A 75 -5.27 0.54 13.01
N PHE A 76 -6.37 0.11 12.38
CA PHE A 76 -6.36 -0.26 10.98
C PHE A 76 -6.00 0.91 10.05
N ALA A 77 -6.54 2.10 10.30
CA ALA A 77 -6.19 3.30 9.53
C ALA A 77 -4.69 3.62 9.63
N GLN A 78 -4.10 3.47 10.82
CA GLN A 78 -2.65 3.63 11.04
C GLN A 78 -1.84 2.62 10.22
N HIS A 79 -2.20 1.33 10.26
CA HIS A 79 -1.52 0.29 9.47
C HIS A 79 -1.65 0.49 7.94
N LEU A 80 -2.79 1.02 7.47
CA LEU A 80 -2.95 1.41 6.07
C LEU A 80 -2.00 2.55 5.68
N GLU A 81 -1.76 3.52 6.57
CA GLU A 81 -0.78 4.59 6.32
C GLU A 81 0.66 4.04 6.27
N ASP A 82 1.00 3.04 7.08
CA ASP A 82 2.31 2.36 7.02
C ASP A 82 2.54 1.68 5.67
N SER A 83 1.57 0.88 5.21
CA SER A 83 1.58 0.29 3.85
C SER A 83 1.75 1.35 2.77
N ARG A 84 0.97 2.44 2.86
CA ARG A 84 1.06 3.57 1.92
C ARG A 84 2.43 4.25 1.98
N GLY A 85 3.04 4.32 3.17
CA GLY A 85 4.41 4.79 3.40
C GLY A 85 5.44 4.01 2.57
N VAL A 86 5.28 2.69 2.48
CA VAL A 86 6.12 1.82 1.64
C VAL A 86 5.92 2.11 0.15
N LEU A 87 4.69 2.29 -0.33
CA LEU A 87 4.41 2.64 -1.72
C LEU A 87 5.02 3.99 -2.13
N LYS A 88 5.10 4.97 -1.22
CA LYS A 88 5.81 6.25 -1.48
C LYS A 88 7.28 6.01 -1.83
N GLN A 89 7.93 4.98 -1.29
CA GLN A 89 9.33 4.65 -1.61
C GLN A 89 9.50 4.18 -3.06
N ILE A 90 8.55 3.38 -3.58
CA ILE A 90 8.54 2.98 -5.00
C ILE A 90 8.41 4.23 -5.88
N ARG A 91 7.43 5.10 -5.61
CA ARG A 91 7.22 6.35 -6.37
C ARG A 91 8.45 7.26 -6.35
N ASN A 92 9.13 7.36 -5.22
CA ASN A 92 10.36 8.15 -5.11
C ASN A 92 11.47 7.58 -5.99
N THR A 93 11.61 6.25 -6.04
CA THR A 93 12.56 5.54 -6.90
C THR A 93 12.22 5.73 -8.39
N GLU A 94 10.94 5.62 -8.76
CA GLU A 94 10.48 5.94 -10.12
C GLU A 94 10.84 7.38 -10.52
N SER A 95 10.70 8.32 -9.58
CA SER A 95 11.02 9.73 -9.80
C SER A 95 12.53 9.96 -9.96
N SER A 96 13.36 9.23 -9.21
CA SER A 96 14.83 9.36 -9.25
C SER A 96 15.47 8.73 -10.49
N VAL A 97 14.79 7.83 -11.19
CA VAL A 97 15.28 7.25 -12.46
C VAL A 97 15.05 8.19 -13.65
N GLN A 98 14.08 9.11 -13.57
CA GLN A 98 13.73 9.99 -14.68
C GLN A 98 14.89 10.90 -15.16
N PRO A 99 15.75 11.48 -14.29
CA PRO A 99 16.92 12.24 -14.72
C PRO A 99 17.88 11.44 -15.61
N THR A 100 18.14 10.16 -15.29
CA THR A 100 19.01 9.28 -16.06
C THR A 100 18.46 9.05 -17.47
N ARG A 101 17.15 8.77 -17.58
CA ARG A 101 16.46 8.64 -18.88
C ARG A 101 16.56 9.94 -19.69
N ASN A 102 16.28 11.07 -19.06
CA ASN A 102 16.33 12.37 -19.72
C ASN A 102 17.76 12.72 -20.20
N HIS A 103 18.79 12.36 -19.44
CA HIS A 103 20.18 12.58 -19.82
C HIS A 103 20.57 11.76 -21.06
N LYS A 104 20.23 10.47 -21.08
CA LYS A 104 20.42 9.59 -22.25
C LYS A 104 19.74 10.16 -23.50
N THR A 105 18.46 10.53 -23.42
CA THR A 105 17.72 11.10 -24.57
C THR A 105 18.36 12.39 -25.08
N LYS A 106 18.83 13.27 -24.18
CA LYS A 106 19.54 14.49 -24.60
C LYS A 106 20.81 14.19 -25.40
N ILE A 107 21.61 13.22 -24.97
CA ILE A 107 22.83 12.83 -25.69
C ILE A 107 22.45 12.25 -27.08
N GLN A 108 21.41 11.42 -27.15
CA GLN A 108 20.92 10.88 -28.43
C GLN A 108 20.48 12.00 -29.40
N ASP A 109 19.73 12.99 -28.91
CA ASP A 109 19.29 14.13 -29.70
C ASP A 109 20.46 14.99 -30.19
N GLU A 110 21.48 15.20 -29.35
CA GLU A 110 22.70 15.92 -29.70
C GLU A 110 23.51 15.18 -30.79
N ILE A 111 23.64 13.86 -30.67
CA ILE A 111 24.26 13.01 -31.70
C ILE A 111 23.49 13.13 -33.01
N GLN A 112 22.17 12.99 -33.00
CA GLN A 112 21.36 13.02 -34.21
C GLN A 112 21.45 14.39 -34.91
N LYS A 113 21.38 15.47 -34.13
CA LYS A 113 21.54 16.84 -34.63
C LYS A 113 22.93 17.06 -35.23
N LEU A 114 23.98 16.53 -34.60
CA LEU A 114 25.35 16.66 -35.07
C LEU A 114 25.61 15.81 -36.33
N LYS A 115 25.06 14.59 -36.41
CA LYS A 115 25.11 13.73 -37.61
C LYS A 115 24.46 14.41 -38.82
N TYR A 116 23.36 15.13 -38.62
CA TYR A 116 22.68 15.85 -39.69
C TYR A 116 23.44 17.11 -40.16
N LYS A 117 24.03 17.87 -39.22
CA LYS A 117 24.66 19.17 -39.54
C LYS A 117 26.14 19.08 -39.89
N GLU A 118 26.89 18.25 -39.18
CA GLU A 118 28.35 18.14 -39.25
C GLU A 118 28.78 16.66 -39.12
N PRO A 119 28.50 15.81 -40.14
CA PRO A 119 28.72 14.37 -40.07
C PRO A 119 30.19 13.95 -39.89
N THR A 120 31.14 14.84 -40.19
CA THR A 120 32.58 14.60 -40.03
C THR A 120 33.15 15.18 -38.73
N SER A 121 32.29 15.72 -37.85
CA SER A 121 32.73 16.35 -36.60
C SER A 121 33.38 15.32 -35.67
N PRO A 122 34.62 15.55 -35.17
CA PRO A 122 35.28 14.64 -34.23
C PRO A 122 34.53 14.54 -32.88
N LYS A 123 33.63 15.49 -32.58
CA LYS A 123 32.76 15.46 -31.41
C LYS A 123 31.72 14.33 -31.44
N LEU A 124 31.45 13.74 -32.60
CA LEU A 124 30.55 12.58 -32.71
C LEU A 124 31.09 11.38 -31.92
N VAL A 125 32.38 11.08 -32.06
CA VAL A 125 33.01 9.95 -31.36
C VAL A 125 32.94 10.12 -29.84
N THR A 126 33.14 11.35 -29.35
CA THR A 126 33.04 11.62 -27.91
C THR A 126 31.61 11.49 -27.38
N LEU A 127 30.62 11.99 -28.13
CA LEU A 127 29.21 11.86 -27.75
C LEU A 127 28.73 10.41 -27.83
N GLU A 128 29.19 9.62 -28.80
CA GLU A 128 28.87 8.19 -28.90
C GLU A 128 29.43 7.40 -27.71
N GLN A 129 30.66 7.69 -27.27
CA GLN A 129 31.21 7.11 -26.04
C GLN A 129 30.46 7.56 -24.79
N GLU A 130 30.02 8.82 -24.73
CA GLU A 130 29.17 9.33 -23.65
C GLU A 130 27.81 8.64 -23.62
N LEU A 131 27.22 8.39 -24.79
CA LEU A 131 25.96 7.66 -24.92
C LEU A 131 26.08 6.22 -24.38
N VAL A 132 27.17 5.52 -24.68
CA VAL A 132 27.43 4.17 -24.11
C VAL A 132 27.47 4.22 -22.58
N ARG A 133 28.14 5.23 -22.00
CA ARG A 133 28.18 5.39 -20.53
C ARG A 133 26.81 5.72 -19.96
N ALA A 134 26.04 6.59 -20.61
CA ALA A 134 24.69 6.95 -20.20
C ALA A 134 23.73 5.75 -20.30
N GLU A 135 23.90 4.90 -21.31
CA GLU A 135 23.15 3.64 -21.46
C GLU A 135 23.47 2.67 -20.33
N ALA A 136 24.74 2.48 -19.99
CA ALA A 136 25.15 1.63 -18.87
C ALA A 136 24.58 2.13 -17.54
N GLN A 137 24.60 3.44 -17.28
CA GLN A 137 23.95 4.05 -16.11
C GLN A 137 22.43 3.84 -16.11
N SER A 138 21.79 3.96 -17.28
CA SER A 138 20.36 3.68 -17.43
C SER A 138 20.05 2.22 -17.09
N LEU A 139 20.83 1.25 -17.56
CA LEU A 139 20.63 -0.17 -17.24
C LEU A 139 20.70 -0.45 -15.74
N VAL A 140 21.67 0.15 -15.03
CA VAL A 140 21.78 0.03 -13.57
C VAL A 140 20.56 0.65 -12.88
N ALA A 141 20.14 1.85 -13.28
CA ALA A 141 19.00 2.54 -12.69
C ALA A 141 17.67 1.78 -12.91
N GLU A 142 17.46 1.19 -14.08
CA GLU A 142 16.28 0.35 -14.36
C GLU A 142 16.29 -0.96 -13.55
N ALA A 143 17.45 -1.59 -13.39
CA ALA A 143 17.59 -2.78 -12.55
C ALA A 143 17.29 -2.47 -11.08
N GLN A 144 17.82 -1.36 -10.55
CA GLN A 144 17.51 -0.87 -9.22
C GLN A 144 16.02 -0.62 -9.03
N LEU A 145 15.40 0.10 -9.97
CA LEU A 145 13.97 0.37 -9.93
C LEU A 145 13.16 -0.94 -9.86
N THR A 146 13.49 -1.91 -10.70
CA THR A 146 12.81 -3.21 -10.73
C THR A 146 12.94 -3.96 -9.40
N ASN A 147 14.15 -3.99 -8.83
CA ASN A 147 14.41 -4.66 -7.55
C ASN A 147 13.67 -3.99 -6.39
N VAL A 148 13.77 -2.66 -6.27
CA VAL A 148 13.06 -1.88 -5.25
C VAL A 148 11.57 -2.08 -5.38
N THR A 149 11.03 -1.98 -6.60
CA THR A 149 9.59 -2.12 -6.86
C THR A 149 9.10 -3.47 -6.39
N ARG A 150 9.78 -4.56 -6.74
CA ARG A 150 9.40 -5.93 -6.31
C ARG A 150 9.48 -6.11 -4.80
N GLN A 151 10.55 -5.62 -4.17
CA GLN A 151 10.73 -5.71 -2.72
C GLN A 151 9.64 -4.94 -1.99
N LYS A 152 9.46 -3.67 -2.34
CA LYS A 152 8.57 -2.75 -1.63
C LYS A 152 7.10 -3.03 -1.95
N PHE A 153 6.79 -3.57 -3.12
CA PHE A 153 5.44 -4.05 -3.41
C PHE A 153 5.06 -5.20 -2.49
N LYS A 154 5.96 -6.20 -2.32
CA LYS A 154 5.73 -7.30 -1.38
C LYS A 154 5.54 -6.78 0.05
N GLU A 155 6.45 -5.92 0.50
CA GLU A 155 6.39 -5.33 1.86
C GLU A 155 5.12 -4.52 2.10
N ALA A 156 4.71 -3.67 1.15
CA ALA A 156 3.50 -2.85 1.29
C ALA A 156 2.25 -3.72 1.42
N TYR A 157 2.10 -4.73 0.56
CA TYR A 157 0.93 -5.58 0.58
C TYR A 157 0.97 -6.66 1.66
N ASP A 158 2.13 -6.98 2.23
CA ASP A 158 2.23 -7.74 3.49
C ASP A 158 1.58 -6.97 4.63
N LEU A 159 2.01 -5.72 4.84
CA LEU A 159 1.44 -4.83 5.87
C LEU A 159 -0.05 -4.60 5.64
N HIS A 160 -0.46 -4.32 4.40
CA HIS A 160 -1.86 -4.04 4.07
C HIS A 160 -2.78 -5.22 4.37
N THR A 161 -2.44 -6.43 3.93
CA THR A 161 -3.32 -7.59 4.11
C THR A 161 -3.26 -8.11 5.53
N ALA A 162 -2.11 -8.05 6.20
CA ALA A 162 -2.00 -8.35 7.63
C ALA A 162 -2.91 -7.45 8.46
N ALA A 163 -2.95 -6.15 8.16
CA ALA A 163 -3.83 -5.21 8.83
C ALA A 163 -5.32 -5.54 8.64
N ILE A 164 -5.72 -5.97 7.43
CA ILE A 164 -7.09 -6.40 7.14
C ILE A 164 -7.45 -7.64 7.97
N ILE A 165 -6.56 -8.63 8.00
CA ILE A 165 -6.78 -9.88 8.75
C ILE A 165 -6.95 -9.57 10.23
N GLU A 166 -6.02 -8.82 10.81
CA GLU A 166 -6.06 -8.47 12.23
C GLU A 166 -7.33 -7.70 12.62
N ARG A 167 -7.69 -6.68 11.84
CA ARG A 167 -8.92 -5.92 12.07
C ARG A 167 -10.13 -6.84 12.03
N ALA A 168 -10.24 -7.69 11.00
CA ALA A 168 -11.38 -8.56 10.82
C ALA A 168 -11.52 -9.56 11.96
N GLU A 169 -10.43 -10.24 12.33
CA GLU A 169 -10.44 -11.26 13.39
C GLU A 169 -10.83 -10.65 14.74
N LYS A 170 -10.26 -9.50 15.12
CA LYS A 170 -10.60 -8.82 16.37
C LYS A 170 -12.04 -8.28 16.38
N GLN A 171 -12.49 -7.66 15.28
CA GLN A 171 -13.88 -7.17 15.18
C GLN A 171 -14.90 -8.30 15.22
N ILE A 172 -14.59 -9.47 14.63
CA ILE A 172 -15.46 -10.66 14.73
C ILE A 172 -15.59 -11.11 16.19
N MET A 173 -14.50 -11.17 16.95
CA MET A 173 -14.54 -11.54 18.38
C MET A 173 -15.41 -10.58 19.18
N LEU A 174 -15.20 -9.27 19.02
CA LEU A 174 -15.97 -8.24 19.71
C LEU A 174 -17.46 -8.27 19.33
N ALA A 175 -17.76 -8.41 18.04
CA ALA A 175 -19.13 -8.48 17.55
C ALA A 175 -19.87 -9.73 18.09
N GLN A 176 -19.17 -10.85 18.25
CA GLN A 176 -19.75 -12.05 18.86
C GLN A 176 -20.10 -11.82 20.34
N GLN A 177 -19.24 -11.14 21.10
CA GLN A 177 -19.54 -10.77 22.49
C GLN A 177 -20.69 -9.76 22.58
N ALA A 178 -20.74 -8.77 21.70
CA ALA A 178 -21.84 -7.82 21.62
C ALA A 178 -23.18 -8.52 21.38
N ARG A 179 -23.21 -9.53 20.50
CA ARG A 179 -24.42 -10.36 20.29
C ARG A 179 -24.81 -11.16 21.53
N ARG A 180 -23.83 -11.73 22.24
CA ARG A 180 -24.07 -12.45 23.49
C ARG A 180 -24.66 -11.54 24.55
N LEU A 181 -24.18 -10.30 24.64
CA LEU A 181 -24.69 -9.27 25.55
C LEU A 181 -26.16 -8.93 25.25
N VAL A 182 -26.51 -8.71 23.99
CA VAL A 182 -27.90 -8.43 23.57
C VAL A 182 -28.85 -9.58 23.90
N ASN A 183 -28.40 -10.83 23.84
CA ASN A 183 -29.21 -12.00 24.23
C ASN A 183 -29.56 -12.06 25.72
N LEU A 184 -28.97 -11.20 26.57
CA LEU A 184 -29.32 -11.11 27.99
C LEU A 184 -30.56 -10.24 28.24
N LEU A 185 -31.02 -9.50 27.23
CA LEU A 185 -32.22 -8.67 27.31
C LEU A 185 -33.47 -9.53 27.06
N ASP A 186 -34.40 -9.51 28.00
CA ASP A 186 -35.72 -10.13 27.82
C ASP A 186 -36.66 -9.16 27.10
N ASP A 187 -37.03 -9.50 25.86
CA ASP A 187 -37.95 -8.74 25.03
C ASP A 187 -39.41 -9.19 25.17
N THR A 188 -39.73 -10.06 26.14
CA THR A 188 -41.10 -10.51 26.39
C THR A 188 -42.02 -9.30 26.60
N PRO A 189 -43.12 -9.19 25.83
CA PRO A 189 -44.06 -8.08 25.96
C PRO A 189 -44.77 -8.12 27.32
N THR A 190 -44.96 -6.96 27.95
CA THR A 190 -45.74 -6.82 29.19
C THR A 190 -47.16 -6.34 28.91
N VAL A 191 -48.09 -6.71 29.80
CA VAL A 191 -49.46 -6.17 29.78
C VAL A 191 -49.47 -4.80 30.48
N PRO A 192 -50.27 -3.81 30.03
CA PRO A 192 -50.39 -2.54 30.74
C PRO A 192 -50.73 -2.71 32.23
N GLY A 193 -49.91 -2.14 33.11
CA GLY A 193 -50.05 -2.23 34.57
C GLY A 193 -49.26 -3.38 35.22
N GLU A 194 -48.61 -4.22 34.43
CA GLU A 194 -47.67 -5.24 34.90
C GLU A 194 -46.26 -4.65 35.00
N GLU A 195 -45.57 -4.89 36.13
CA GLU A 195 -44.16 -4.53 36.30
C GLU A 195 -43.27 -5.56 35.63
N ARG A 196 -42.17 -5.10 34.99
CA ARG A 196 -41.14 -6.02 34.47
C ARG A 196 -40.42 -6.70 35.64
N ALA A 197 -39.98 -7.93 35.40
CA ALA A 197 -39.11 -8.62 36.34
C ALA A 197 -37.78 -7.86 36.50
N PRO A 198 -37.16 -7.89 37.70
CA PRO A 198 -35.84 -7.30 37.93
C PRO A 198 -34.78 -7.88 36.99
N PHE A 199 -33.80 -7.08 36.62
CA PHE A 199 -32.69 -7.54 35.79
C PHE A 199 -31.69 -8.38 36.61
N GLU A 200 -31.64 -9.70 36.34
CA GLU A 200 -30.76 -10.63 37.07
C GLU A 200 -29.43 -10.91 36.34
N ASN A 201 -29.28 -10.49 35.08
CA ASN A 201 -28.15 -10.87 34.22
C ASN A 201 -26.93 -9.93 34.32
N SER A 202 -26.86 -9.03 35.31
CA SER A 202 -25.78 -8.04 35.38
C SER A 202 -24.38 -8.67 35.56
N GLU A 203 -24.27 -9.72 36.37
CA GLU A 203 -23.01 -10.47 36.52
C GLU A 203 -22.61 -11.15 35.20
N ALA A 204 -23.56 -11.81 34.53
CA ALA A 204 -23.32 -12.43 33.23
C ALA A 204 -22.89 -11.41 32.17
N ALA A 205 -23.50 -10.22 32.17
CA ALA A 205 -23.14 -9.11 31.27
C ALA A 205 -21.71 -8.62 31.53
N ARG A 206 -21.29 -8.55 32.79
CA ARG A 206 -19.90 -8.23 33.17
C ARG A 206 -18.92 -9.29 32.69
N GLU A 207 -19.28 -10.58 32.80
CA GLU A 207 -18.44 -11.66 32.29
C GLU A 207 -18.26 -11.63 30.77
N VAL A 208 -19.27 -11.17 30.01
CA VAL A 208 -19.12 -10.94 28.55
C VAL A 208 -17.97 -9.96 28.25
N LEU A 209 -17.83 -8.89 29.03
CA LEU A 209 -16.72 -7.94 28.86
C LEU A 209 -15.37 -8.56 29.21
N ASN A 210 -15.30 -9.31 30.31
CA ASN A 210 -14.08 -10.02 30.71
C ASN A 210 -13.63 -11.00 29.61
N ASP A 211 -14.57 -11.72 29.01
CA ASP A 211 -14.30 -12.65 27.91
C ASP A 211 -13.81 -11.92 26.65
N ALA A 212 -14.36 -10.75 26.34
CA ALA A 212 -13.89 -9.90 25.24
C ALA A 212 -12.44 -9.42 25.48
N GLU A 213 -12.16 -8.90 26.67
CA GLU A 213 -10.82 -8.44 27.06
C GLU A 213 -9.81 -9.61 27.00
N ALA A 214 -10.16 -10.76 27.56
CA ALA A 214 -9.32 -11.94 27.52
C ALA A 214 -9.09 -12.43 26.08
N GLY A 215 -10.12 -12.38 25.23
CA GLY A 215 -10.02 -12.70 23.81
C GLY A 215 -9.03 -11.81 23.08
N LEU A 216 -9.14 -10.49 23.25
CA LEU A 216 -8.23 -9.52 22.64
C LEU A 216 -6.80 -9.66 23.19
N ARG A 217 -6.63 -9.88 24.49
CA ARG A 217 -5.32 -10.04 25.11
C ARG A 217 -4.58 -11.29 24.64
N ASN A 218 -5.32 -12.37 24.38
CA ASN A 218 -4.78 -13.64 23.91
C ASN A 218 -4.76 -13.75 22.38
N TYR A 219 -5.20 -12.73 21.66
CA TYR A 219 -5.17 -12.69 20.21
C TYR A 219 -3.73 -12.82 19.70
N SER A 220 -3.54 -13.72 18.75
CA SER A 220 -2.31 -13.86 17.99
C SER A 220 -2.69 -14.02 16.52
N PRO A 221 -2.11 -13.23 15.60
CA PRO A 221 -2.40 -13.32 14.18
C PRO A 221 -2.00 -14.70 13.63
N SER A 222 -2.88 -15.29 12.82
CA SER A 222 -2.62 -16.52 12.07
C SER A 222 -2.37 -16.20 10.59
N ILE A 223 -1.26 -15.51 10.31
CA ILE A 223 -0.94 -15.05 8.95
C ILE A 223 0.20 -15.88 8.37
N GLU A 224 0.04 -16.36 7.13
CA GLU A 224 1.10 -17.03 6.39
C GLU A 224 2.21 -16.01 6.03
N PRO A 225 3.48 -16.24 6.42
CA PRO A 225 4.55 -15.29 6.13
C PRO A 225 4.80 -15.12 4.63
N ILE A 226 4.87 -13.87 4.15
CA ILE A 226 5.25 -13.60 2.76
C ILE A 226 6.74 -13.88 2.56
N HIS A 227 7.05 -14.85 1.71
CA HIS A 227 8.44 -15.18 1.39
C HIS A 227 9.13 -14.06 0.60
N SER A 228 10.27 -13.59 1.10
CA SER A 228 11.08 -12.56 0.46
C SER A 228 12.54 -13.00 0.26
N ALA A 229 13.02 -12.91 -0.97
CA ALA A 229 14.44 -13.06 -1.30
C ALA A 229 15.21 -11.72 -1.22
N ALA A 230 14.56 -10.65 -0.79
CA ALA A 230 15.15 -9.31 -0.74
C ALA A 230 16.34 -9.19 0.22
N GLY A 231 16.50 -10.12 1.18
CA GLY A 231 17.69 -10.19 2.02
C GLY A 231 19.00 -10.47 1.26
N ARG A 232 18.92 -10.80 -0.05
CA ARG A 232 20.07 -10.90 -0.96
C ARG A 232 20.45 -9.58 -1.63
N LEU A 233 19.65 -8.52 -1.47
CA LEU A 233 19.95 -7.19 -2.00
C LEU A 233 20.97 -6.49 -1.08
N GLY A 234 22.07 -6.02 -1.66
CA GLY A 234 23.03 -5.15 -1.00
C GLY A 234 22.60 -3.68 -1.00
N VAL A 235 23.56 -2.80 -0.70
CA VAL A 235 23.34 -1.35 -0.69
C VAL A 235 22.82 -0.88 -2.05
N ASN A 236 21.80 -0.01 -2.05
CA ASN A 236 21.11 0.52 -3.24
C ASN A 236 20.25 -0.49 -4.03
N ALA A 237 19.75 -1.56 -3.38
CA ALA A 237 18.82 -2.52 -3.99
C ALA A 237 19.37 -3.22 -5.25
N MET A 238 20.68 -3.43 -5.27
CA MET A 238 21.40 -4.24 -6.25
C MET A 238 21.96 -5.48 -5.57
N PRO A 239 22.37 -6.51 -6.33
CA PRO A 239 23.08 -7.68 -5.76
C PRO A 239 24.33 -7.26 -4.97
N GLY A 240 24.98 -8.16 -4.22
CA GLY A 240 26.13 -7.80 -3.36
C GLY A 240 27.26 -7.10 -4.13
N SER A 241 28.14 -6.36 -3.44
CA SER A 241 29.23 -5.57 -4.09
C SER A 241 30.10 -6.40 -5.05
N ILE A 242 30.39 -7.66 -4.69
CA ILE A 242 31.14 -8.62 -5.52
C ILE A 242 30.37 -8.97 -6.80
N GLU A 243 29.05 -9.16 -6.72
CA GLU A 243 28.21 -9.48 -7.86
C GLU A 243 28.02 -8.27 -8.78
N GLN A 244 28.01 -7.05 -8.22
CA GLN A 244 27.98 -5.80 -8.99
C GLN A 244 29.27 -5.59 -9.78
N GLU A 245 30.44 -5.75 -9.16
CA GLU A 245 31.74 -5.63 -9.84
C GLU A 245 31.87 -6.66 -10.96
N ALA A 246 31.44 -7.91 -10.72
CA ALA A 246 31.43 -8.95 -11.74
C ALA A 246 30.47 -8.66 -12.92
N ALA A 247 29.41 -7.88 -12.69
CA ALA A 247 28.41 -7.54 -13.71
C ALA A 247 28.79 -6.31 -14.56
N GLN A 248 29.66 -5.42 -14.08
CA GLN A 248 30.08 -4.20 -14.80
C GLN A 248 30.54 -4.44 -16.25
N PRO A 249 31.44 -5.39 -16.57
CA PRO A 249 31.85 -5.62 -17.95
C PRO A 249 30.70 -6.10 -18.84
N ARG A 250 29.76 -6.88 -18.29
CA ARG A 250 28.57 -7.32 -19.02
C ARG A 250 27.60 -6.17 -19.30
N ILE A 251 27.40 -5.29 -18.33
CA ILE A 251 26.56 -4.09 -18.48
C ILE A 251 27.15 -3.17 -19.56
N MET A 252 28.47 -2.97 -19.57
CA MET A 252 29.15 -2.17 -20.59
C MET A 252 29.03 -2.79 -21.99
N GLN A 253 29.24 -4.10 -22.13
CA GLN A 253 29.04 -4.80 -23.40
C GLN A 253 27.61 -4.67 -23.91
N GLN A 254 26.62 -4.86 -23.02
CA GLN A 254 25.21 -4.72 -23.35
C GLN A 254 24.87 -3.27 -23.77
N ALA A 255 25.42 -2.28 -23.08
CA ALA A 255 25.25 -0.87 -23.43
C ALA A 255 25.81 -0.55 -24.83
N GLU A 256 27.00 -1.05 -25.16
CA GLU A 256 27.61 -0.91 -26.49
C GLU A 256 26.74 -1.55 -27.57
N GLU A 257 26.24 -2.77 -27.34
CA GLU A 257 25.37 -3.48 -28.26
C GLU A 257 24.05 -2.71 -28.50
N ILE A 258 23.42 -2.19 -27.44
CA ILE A 258 22.19 -1.39 -27.54
C ILE A 258 22.43 -0.11 -28.36
N VAL A 259 23.54 0.58 -28.15
CA VAL A 259 23.86 1.82 -28.86
C VAL A 259 24.19 1.57 -30.34
N GLN A 260 24.82 0.42 -30.65
CA GLN A 260 25.20 0.04 -32.02
C GLN A 260 24.05 -0.65 -32.80
N SER A 261 22.97 -1.06 -32.12
CA SER A 261 21.83 -1.75 -32.73
C SER A 261 21.08 -0.87 -33.75
N PRO A 262 20.79 -1.34 -34.97
CA PRO A 262 20.09 -0.56 -36.00
C PRO A 262 18.67 -0.08 -35.63
N GLN A 263 18.04 -0.72 -34.64
CA GLN A 263 16.63 -0.46 -34.29
C GLN A 263 16.37 0.91 -33.63
N GLN A 264 17.37 1.60 -33.08
CA GLN A 264 17.18 2.96 -32.54
C GLN A 264 17.18 4.06 -33.62
N GLN A 265 17.55 3.76 -34.87
CA GLN A 265 17.53 4.77 -35.94
C GLN A 265 16.13 5.04 -36.52
N GLU A 266 15.11 4.20 -36.25
CA GLU A 266 13.78 4.32 -36.87
C GLU A 266 12.61 4.65 -35.90
N THR A 267 12.78 4.63 -34.58
CA THR A 267 11.63 4.80 -33.64
C THR A 267 11.25 6.25 -33.32
N VAL A 268 11.76 7.25 -34.03
CA VAL A 268 11.45 8.68 -33.79
C VAL A 268 10.16 9.14 -34.51
N GLY A 269 9.46 8.25 -35.23
CA GLY A 269 8.27 8.60 -36.02
C GLY A 269 6.89 8.38 -35.38
N ARG A 270 6.75 7.61 -34.29
CA ARG A 270 5.41 7.32 -33.72
C ARG A 270 5.42 7.32 -32.21
N GLY A 271 4.60 8.21 -31.66
CA GLY A 271 4.49 8.48 -30.22
C GLY A 271 4.25 7.23 -29.37
N GLY A 272 4.86 7.28 -28.19
CA GLY A 272 4.55 6.56 -26.97
C GLY A 272 3.67 5.32 -27.08
N GLN A 273 4.28 4.17 -27.35
CA GLN A 273 3.74 2.90 -26.90
C GLN A 273 4.80 2.17 -26.07
N VAL A 274 4.48 2.05 -24.79
CA VAL A 274 5.15 1.19 -23.83
C VAL A 274 5.04 -0.25 -24.34
N PRO A 275 6.12 -1.05 -24.37
CA PRO A 275 6.01 -2.44 -24.80
C PRO A 275 5.08 -3.20 -23.85
N TYR A 276 3.99 -3.74 -24.42
CA TYR A 276 3.09 -4.67 -23.74
C TYR A 276 3.89 -5.94 -23.41
N TYR A 277 3.95 -6.32 -22.14
CA TYR A 277 4.31 -7.68 -21.78
C TYR A 277 3.18 -8.60 -22.27
N SER A 278 3.52 -9.51 -23.17
CA SER A 278 2.63 -10.58 -23.63
C SER A 278 2.28 -11.49 -22.45
N THR A 279 1.03 -11.45 -21.99
CA THR A 279 0.50 -12.45 -21.08
C THR A 279 0.18 -13.70 -21.89
N SER A 280 0.97 -14.75 -21.72
CA SER A 280 0.64 -16.09 -22.18
C SER A 280 -0.68 -16.53 -21.55
N GLU A 281 -1.69 -16.76 -22.38
CA GLU A 281 -2.96 -17.37 -22.03
C GLU A 281 -2.72 -18.70 -21.29
N THR A 282 -3.16 -18.78 -20.03
CA THR A 282 -3.32 -20.05 -19.35
C THR A 282 -4.81 -20.36 -19.33
N THR A 283 -5.22 -21.25 -20.23
CA THR A 283 -6.57 -21.82 -20.29
C THR A 283 -6.82 -22.62 -19.02
N TYR A 284 -7.68 -22.12 -18.13
CA TYR A 284 -8.24 -22.94 -17.05
C TYR A 284 -9.31 -23.86 -17.65
N VAL A 285 -9.04 -25.16 -17.59
CA VAL A 285 -10.05 -26.21 -17.79
C VAL A 285 -10.74 -26.41 -16.44
N ALA A 286 -12.06 -26.22 -16.43
CA ALA A 286 -12.90 -26.48 -15.27
C ALA A 286 -12.98 -27.99 -14.98
N ALA A 287 -12.84 -28.34 -13.70
CA ALA A 287 -13.38 -29.55 -13.09
C ALA A 287 -13.76 -29.20 -11.64
#